data_AF-A0A947JID4-F1
#
_entry.id   AF-A0A947JID4-F1
#
_cell.length_a   1.000
_cell.length_b   1.000
_cell.length_c   1.000
_cell.angle_alpha   90.00
_cell.angle_beta   90.00
_cell.angle_gamma   90.00
#
_symmetry.space_group_name_H-M   'P 1'
#
loop_
_entity.id
_entity.type
_entity.pdbx_description
1 polymer ?
#
loop_
_entity_poly.entity_id
_entity_poly.type
_entity_poly.pdbx_seq_one_letter_code
_entity_poly.pdbx_strand_id
1 'polypeptide(L)'
;MASYTAFLAWFVLLIVFSFVLDFLWSRIFPRHGYRWFITSGIIIHELSHAVACILVRARVTRIRFFAPHGGEVEHGPPKIPIIGRPIIGLAPIFGCSLSLWGLFVLFGYHDALPSIDFSTVFIQNIDALYQSALDFFRTYYSDWTFWLFLYLATSIAASIAPSTVDIKNAIWGIIFLVILGGALIYFNIGKEGLEIFINKYFGRVISLGALMEFFALIVTIPVYFLKKALTNRAPF
;
A
#
# COMPACT_ATOMS: atom_id res chain seq x y z
N MET A 1 8.51 -1.77 -22.55
CA MET A 1 7.08 -2.19 -22.55
C MET A 1 6.78 -3.08 -21.35
N ALA A 2 7.49 -4.21 -21.20
CA ALA A 2 7.28 -5.16 -20.10
C ALA A 2 7.27 -4.50 -18.71
N SER A 3 8.23 -3.61 -18.41
CA SER A 3 8.35 -2.94 -17.12
C SER A 3 7.16 -2.08 -16.74
N TYR A 4 6.58 -1.36 -17.71
CA TYR A 4 5.42 -0.51 -17.47
C TYR A 4 4.15 -1.33 -17.27
N THR A 5 3.93 -2.35 -18.10
CA THR A 5 2.80 -3.27 -17.93
C THR A 5 2.88 -4.06 -16.63
N ALA A 6 4.08 -4.51 -16.24
CA ALA A 6 4.31 -5.17 -14.96
C ALA A 6 4.04 -4.22 -13.80
N PHE A 7 4.51 -2.97 -13.88
CA PHE A 7 4.21 -1.94 -12.89
C PHE A 7 2.70 -1.73 -12.68
N LEU A 8 1.93 -1.59 -13.77
CA LEU A 8 0.47 -1.45 -13.67
C LEU A 8 -0.18 -2.69 -13.05
N ALA A 9 0.28 -3.90 -13.43
CA ALA A 9 -0.22 -5.14 -12.84
C ALA A 9 0.06 -5.23 -11.34
N TRP A 10 1.27 -4.86 -10.90
CA TRP A 10 1.64 -4.81 -9.48
C TRP A 10 0.88 -3.75 -8.71
N PHE A 11 0.63 -2.58 -9.31
CA PHE A 11 -0.18 -1.53 -8.68
C PHE A 11 -1.63 -1.99 -8.48
N VAL A 12 -2.22 -2.65 -9.48
CA VAL A 12 -3.55 -3.26 -9.36
C VAL A 12 -3.56 -4.36 -8.32
N LEU A 13 -2.54 -5.22 -8.30
CA LEU A 13 -2.43 -6.30 -7.32
C LEU A 13 -2.38 -5.75 -5.89
N LEU A 14 -1.57 -4.72 -5.65
CA LEU A 14 -1.52 -4.01 -4.37
C LEU A 14 -2.91 -3.53 -3.97
N ILE A 15 -3.61 -2.77 -4.84
CA ILE A 15 -4.97 -2.29 -4.54
C ILE A 15 -5.92 -3.45 -4.19
N VAL A 16 -5.86 -4.55 -4.95
CA VAL A 16 -6.70 -5.73 -4.70
C VAL A 16 -6.37 -6.36 -3.35
N PHE A 17 -5.09 -6.55 -3.02
CA PHE A 17 -4.66 -7.08 -1.74
C PHE A 17 -5.10 -6.19 -0.58
N SER A 18 -4.95 -4.88 -0.69
CA SER A 18 -5.43 -3.95 0.33
C SER A 18 -6.93 -4.09 0.57
N PHE A 19 -7.75 -4.19 -0.50
CA PHE A 19 -9.20 -4.39 -0.37
C PHE A 19 -9.58 -5.75 0.25
N VAL A 20 -8.89 -6.82 -0.12
CA VAL A 20 -9.13 -8.15 0.45
C VAL A 20 -8.77 -8.16 1.93
N LEU A 21 -7.65 -7.55 2.31
CA LEU A 21 -7.25 -7.41 3.71
C LEU A 21 -8.27 -6.65 4.53
N ASP A 22 -8.71 -5.47 4.07
CA ASP A 22 -9.73 -4.69 4.76
C ASP A 22 -11.03 -5.48 4.93
N PHE A 23 -11.48 -6.17 3.86
CA PHE A 23 -12.65 -7.04 3.92
C PHE A 23 -12.49 -8.15 4.97
N LEU A 24 -11.39 -8.91 4.94
CA LEU A 24 -11.16 -10.01 5.88
C LEU A 24 -11.07 -9.49 7.32
N TRP A 25 -10.33 -8.41 7.54
CA TRP A 25 -10.08 -7.85 8.87
C TRP A 25 -11.36 -7.30 9.50
N SER A 26 -12.22 -6.65 8.72
CA SER A 26 -13.54 -6.19 9.18
C SER A 26 -14.45 -7.33 9.67
N ARG A 27 -14.20 -8.57 9.24
CA ARG A 27 -14.94 -9.78 9.65
C ARG A 27 -14.26 -10.54 10.78
N ILE A 28 -12.93 -10.48 10.87
CA ILE A 28 -12.16 -11.15 11.92
C ILE A 28 -12.24 -10.38 13.24
N PHE A 29 -12.10 -9.07 13.22
CA PHE A 29 -11.96 -8.29 14.45
C PHE A 29 -13.22 -7.46 14.75
N PRO A 30 -13.65 -7.37 16.02
CA PRO A 30 -14.68 -6.41 16.40
C PRO A 30 -14.19 -4.99 16.12
N ARG A 31 -15.08 -4.13 15.58
CA ARG A 31 -14.74 -2.79 15.04
C ARG A 31 -13.86 -1.91 15.94
N HIS A 32 -13.92 -2.07 17.26
CA HIS A 32 -13.12 -1.27 18.19
C HIS A 32 -11.72 -1.84 18.46
N GLY A 33 -11.55 -3.17 18.58
CA GLY A 33 -10.24 -3.78 18.85
C GLY A 33 -9.30 -3.70 17.65
N TYR A 34 -9.87 -3.83 16.45
CA TYR A 34 -9.16 -3.73 15.17
C TYR A 34 -8.38 -2.42 14.99
N ARG A 35 -9.01 -1.30 15.36
CA ARG A 35 -8.48 0.04 15.06
C ARG A 35 -7.22 0.36 15.85
N TRP A 36 -7.06 -0.24 17.02
CA TRP A 36 -5.82 -0.15 17.80
C TRP A 36 -4.65 -0.84 17.10
N PHE A 37 -4.89 -2.00 16.50
CA PHE A 37 -3.85 -2.75 15.77
C PHE A 37 -3.37 -2.00 14.51
N ILE A 38 -4.27 -1.33 13.80
CA ILE A 38 -3.92 -0.59 12.57
C ILE A 38 -3.61 0.89 12.80
N THR A 39 -3.57 1.35 14.05
CA THR A 39 -3.46 2.78 14.38
C THR A 39 -2.28 3.47 13.71
N SER A 40 -1.09 2.86 13.72
CA SER A 40 0.10 3.46 13.09
C SER A 40 -0.10 3.70 11.60
N GLY A 41 -0.70 2.73 10.90
CA GLY A 41 -1.02 2.85 9.49
C GLY A 41 -2.06 3.93 9.22
N ILE A 42 -3.13 4.02 10.01
CA ILE A 42 -4.14 5.09 9.86
C ILE A 42 -3.49 6.46 10.04
N ILE A 43 -2.64 6.63 11.06
CA ILE A 43 -1.95 7.91 11.30
C ILE A 43 -1.13 8.29 10.07
N ILE A 44 -0.33 7.37 9.54
CA ILE A 44 0.49 7.62 8.35
C ILE A 44 -0.39 7.91 7.13
N HIS A 45 -1.49 7.19 6.96
CA HIS A 45 -2.45 7.40 5.87
C HIS A 45 -3.01 8.83 5.89
N GLU A 46 -3.58 9.26 7.01
CA GLU A 46 -4.18 10.60 7.12
C GLU A 46 -3.12 11.71 7.10
N LEU A 47 -1.94 11.47 7.66
CA LEU A 47 -0.83 12.43 7.54
C LEU A 47 -0.37 12.58 6.09
N SER A 48 -0.40 11.51 5.29
CA SER A 48 -0.07 11.58 3.87
C SER A 48 -1.03 12.50 3.11
N HIS A 49 -2.34 12.40 3.39
CA HIS A 49 -3.33 13.34 2.88
C HIS A 49 -3.04 14.77 3.30
N ALA A 50 -2.75 15.00 4.58
CA ALA A 50 -2.45 16.33 5.10
C ALA A 50 -1.21 16.96 4.46
N VAL A 51 -0.13 16.18 4.28
CA VAL A 51 1.09 16.62 3.58
C VAL A 51 0.78 16.97 2.13
N ALA A 52 0.04 16.12 1.42
CA ALA A 52 -0.37 16.39 0.05
C ALA A 52 -1.22 17.65 -0.06
N CYS A 53 -2.16 17.87 0.87
CA CYS A 53 -2.96 19.09 0.94
C CYS A 53 -2.07 20.34 1.03
N ILE A 54 -1.06 20.32 1.90
CA ILE A 54 -0.11 21.44 2.03
C ILE A 54 0.63 21.68 0.71
N LEU A 55 1.13 20.62 0.05
CA LEU A 55 1.87 20.72 -1.22
C LEU A 55 1.03 21.35 -2.33
N VAL A 56 -0.26 20.99 -2.42
CA VAL A 56 -1.17 21.51 -3.45
C VAL A 56 -1.92 22.76 -3.02
N ARG A 57 -1.55 23.31 -1.86
CA ARG A 57 -2.14 24.50 -1.23
C ARG A 57 -3.65 24.38 -0.98
N ALA A 58 -4.11 23.18 -0.63
CA ALA A 58 -5.43 22.96 -0.06
C ALA A 58 -5.39 23.27 1.45
N ARG A 59 -6.35 24.04 1.94
CA ARG A 59 -6.45 24.35 3.38
C ARG A 59 -6.99 23.15 4.13
N VAL A 60 -6.18 22.55 4.99
CA VAL A 60 -6.63 21.52 5.94
C VAL A 60 -7.41 22.21 7.06
N THR A 61 -8.65 21.82 7.29
CA THR A 61 -9.50 22.36 8.36
C THR A 61 -9.49 21.48 9.61
N ARG A 62 -9.41 20.17 9.43
CA ARG A 62 -9.45 19.20 10.53
C ARG A 62 -8.80 17.89 10.10
N ILE A 63 -8.10 17.25 11.04
CA ILE A 63 -7.60 15.88 10.89
C ILE A 63 -8.18 15.06 12.05
N ARG A 64 -8.82 13.94 11.74
CA ARG A 64 -9.35 12.98 12.71
C ARG A 64 -8.79 11.61 12.39
N PHE A 65 -7.89 11.08 13.22
CA PHE A 65 -7.38 9.73 13.02
C PHE A 65 -8.43 8.64 13.34
N PHE A 66 -9.39 8.95 14.23
CA PHE A 66 -10.38 7.98 14.70
C PHE A 66 -11.81 8.56 14.66
N ALA A 67 -12.39 8.67 13.46
CA ALA A 67 -13.81 8.99 13.28
C ALA A 67 -14.66 7.71 13.17
N PRO A 68 -16.00 7.73 13.34
CA PRO A 68 -16.84 6.53 13.29
C PRO A 68 -16.69 5.67 12.03
N HIS A 69 -16.30 6.27 10.91
CA HIS A 69 -16.15 5.63 9.61
C HIS A 69 -14.70 5.39 9.15
N GLY A 70 -13.70 5.80 9.92
CA GLY A 70 -12.30 5.73 9.51
C GLY A 70 -11.47 6.89 10.05
N GLY A 71 -10.23 7.02 9.60
CA GLY A 71 -9.55 8.32 9.64
C GLY A 71 -10.18 9.28 8.62
N GLU A 72 -9.98 10.58 8.79
CA GLU A 72 -10.48 11.60 7.88
C GLU A 72 -9.66 12.88 7.95
N VAL A 73 -9.27 13.41 6.79
CA VAL A 73 -8.76 14.78 6.62
C VAL A 73 -9.81 15.63 5.92
N GLU A 74 -10.38 16.59 6.64
CA GLU A 74 -11.24 17.62 6.06
C GLU A 74 -10.34 18.72 5.47
N HIS A 75 -10.52 19.00 4.18
CA HIS A 75 -9.76 20.02 3.48
C HIS A 75 -10.60 20.78 2.44
N GLY A 76 -10.21 22.02 2.16
CA GLY A 76 -10.76 22.82 1.07
C GLY A 76 -10.26 22.38 -0.31
N PRO A 77 -10.76 23.00 -1.40
CA PRO A 77 -10.26 22.69 -2.74
C PRO A 77 -8.77 23.06 -2.88
N PRO A 78 -7.97 22.27 -3.61
CA PRO A 78 -6.58 22.61 -3.89
C PRO A 78 -6.51 23.77 -4.90
N LYS A 79 -5.36 24.44 -4.97
CA LYS A 79 -5.18 25.61 -5.87
C LYS A 79 -5.44 25.27 -7.34
N ILE A 80 -5.07 24.07 -7.77
CA ILE A 80 -5.31 23.56 -9.13
C ILE A 80 -6.08 22.24 -9.00
N PRO A 81 -7.42 22.24 -9.07
CA PRO A 81 -8.25 21.05 -8.83
C PRO A 81 -7.91 19.83 -9.68
N ILE A 82 -7.54 20.05 -10.95
CA ILE A 82 -7.27 18.97 -11.91
C ILE A 82 -6.06 18.12 -11.49
N ILE A 83 -5.02 18.76 -10.93
CA ILE A 83 -3.78 18.08 -10.51
C ILE A 83 -3.80 17.79 -9.01
N GLY A 84 -4.36 18.72 -8.23
CA GLY A 84 -4.34 18.63 -6.78
C GLY A 84 -5.21 17.51 -6.22
N ARG A 85 -6.39 17.25 -6.82
CA ARG A 85 -7.27 16.16 -6.35
C ARG A 85 -6.59 14.79 -6.52
N PRO A 86 -5.97 14.47 -7.67
CA PRO A 86 -5.23 13.23 -7.78
C PRO A 86 -4.04 13.10 -6.85
N ILE A 87 -3.28 14.18 -6.64
CA ILE A 87 -2.13 14.17 -5.72
C ILE A 87 -2.60 13.83 -4.30
N ILE A 88 -3.68 14.45 -3.82
CA ILE A 88 -4.25 14.14 -2.51
C ILE A 88 -4.74 12.70 -2.47
N GLY A 89 -5.59 12.28 -3.43
CA GLY A 89 -6.17 10.92 -3.42
C GLY A 89 -5.13 9.80 -3.51
N LEU A 90 -4.00 10.00 -4.18
CA LEU A 90 -2.92 9.03 -4.26
C LEU A 90 -1.89 9.14 -3.12
N ALA A 91 -1.95 10.20 -2.30
CA ALA A 91 -0.94 10.49 -1.29
C ALA A 91 -0.70 9.33 -0.32
N PRO A 92 -1.74 8.64 0.22
CA PRO A 92 -1.52 7.54 1.15
C PRO A 92 -0.75 6.37 0.55
N ILE A 93 -0.95 6.05 -0.74
CA ILE A 93 -0.23 4.96 -1.40
C ILE A 93 1.28 5.25 -1.37
N PHE A 94 1.67 6.50 -1.64
CA PHE A 94 3.08 6.90 -1.61
C PHE A 94 3.61 7.04 -0.17
N GLY A 95 2.86 7.69 0.72
CA GLY A 95 3.31 7.96 2.08
C GLY A 95 3.42 6.69 2.92
N CYS A 96 2.45 5.77 2.83
CA CYS A 96 2.52 4.48 3.50
C CYS A 96 3.66 3.62 2.93
N SER A 97 3.80 3.53 1.61
CA SER A 97 4.88 2.74 1.01
C SER A 97 6.27 3.32 1.27
N LEU A 98 6.43 4.65 1.33
CA LEU A 98 7.67 5.30 1.76
C LEU A 98 7.96 5.04 3.24
N SER A 99 6.93 5.04 4.08
CA SER A 99 7.05 4.72 5.51
C SER A 99 7.47 3.27 5.72
N LEU A 100 6.94 2.32 4.92
CA LEU A 100 7.42 0.94 4.90
C LEU A 100 8.90 0.87 4.58
N TRP A 101 9.35 1.53 3.52
CA TRP A 101 10.78 1.58 3.19
C TRP A 101 11.62 2.15 4.35
N GLY A 102 11.14 3.23 4.98
CA GLY A 102 11.75 3.81 6.17
C GLY A 102 11.83 2.83 7.35
N LEU A 103 10.83 1.99 7.56
CA LEU A 103 10.87 0.93 8.60
C LEU A 103 11.94 -0.12 8.29
N PHE A 104 12.07 -0.57 7.04
CA PHE A 104 13.14 -1.50 6.67
C PHE A 104 14.52 -0.91 6.94
N VAL A 105 14.72 0.39 6.67
CA VAL A 105 15.98 1.07 7.01
C VAL A 105 16.17 1.17 8.52
N LEU A 106 15.14 1.60 9.25
CA LEU A 106 15.19 1.82 10.70
C LEU A 106 15.54 0.55 11.48
N PHE A 107 15.02 -0.61 11.06
CA PHE A 107 15.27 -1.90 11.69
C PHE A 107 16.50 -2.63 11.10
N GLY A 108 17.22 -2.03 10.15
CA GLY A 108 18.41 -2.64 9.56
C GLY A 108 18.12 -3.75 8.53
N TYR A 109 16.90 -3.87 8.04
CA TYR A 109 16.45 -4.90 7.08
C TYR A 109 16.56 -4.48 5.61
N HIS A 110 17.14 -3.32 5.32
CA HIS A 110 17.22 -2.75 3.97
C HIS A 110 17.91 -3.66 2.95
N ASP A 111 18.90 -4.47 3.35
CA ASP A 111 19.57 -5.43 2.47
C ASP A 111 18.71 -6.66 2.14
N ALA A 112 17.68 -6.93 2.95
CA ALA A 112 16.72 -7.99 2.75
C ALA A 112 15.47 -7.54 1.99
N LEU A 113 15.47 -6.30 1.46
CA LEU A 113 14.39 -5.80 0.61
C LEU A 113 14.34 -6.62 -0.69
N PRO A 114 13.21 -7.28 -1.00
CA PRO A 114 13.07 -7.93 -2.30
C PRO A 114 13.11 -6.89 -3.41
N SER A 115 14.05 -7.07 -4.35
CA SER A 115 14.05 -6.33 -5.60
C SER A 115 13.24 -7.11 -6.63
N ILE A 116 12.03 -6.62 -6.93
CA ILE A 116 11.28 -7.11 -8.08
C ILE A 116 11.87 -6.46 -9.33
N ASP A 117 12.31 -7.29 -10.28
CA ASP A 117 12.70 -6.83 -11.60
C ASP A 117 11.45 -6.79 -12.48
N PHE A 118 10.91 -5.59 -12.70
CA PHE A 118 9.70 -5.41 -13.52
C PHE A 118 9.97 -5.71 -15.00
N SER A 119 11.22 -5.87 -15.43
CA SER A 119 11.55 -6.31 -16.77
C SER A 119 11.28 -7.80 -17.02
N THR A 120 11.14 -8.60 -15.95
CA THR A 120 10.83 -10.04 -16.02
C THR A 120 9.32 -10.32 -16.09
N VAL A 121 8.95 -11.57 -16.43
CA VAL A 121 7.54 -11.97 -16.55
C VAL A 121 6.86 -11.88 -15.18
N PHE A 122 5.65 -11.30 -15.12
CA PHE A 122 4.90 -11.08 -13.88
C PHE A 122 4.82 -12.30 -12.95
N ILE A 123 4.60 -13.51 -13.49
CA ILE A 123 4.52 -14.75 -12.71
C ILE A 123 5.87 -15.10 -12.04
N GLN A 124 7.00 -14.88 -12.72
CA GLN A 124 8.33 -15.11 -12.14
C GLN A 124 8.57 -14.19 -10.94
N ASN A 125 8.04 -12.97 -10.99
CA ASN A 125 8.10 -12.04 -9.88
C ASN A 125 7.25 -12.47 -8.67
N ILE A 126 6.19 -13.27 -8.85
CA ILE A 126 5.40 -13.81 -7.73
C ILE A 126 6.21 -14.88 -6.98
N ASP A 127 6.87 -15.80 -7.70
CA ASP A 127 7.71 -16.81 -7.05
C ASP A 127 8.89 -16.16 -6.32
N ALA A 128 9.57 -15.19 -6.97
CA ALA A 128 10.62 -14.40 -6.34
C ALA A 128 10.13 -13.66 -5.09
N LEU A 129 8.92 -13.09 -5.12
CA LEU A 129 8.28 -12.46 -3.96
C LEU A 129 8.08 -13.47 -2.82
N TYR A 130 7.53 -14.64 -3.14
CA TYR A 130 7.25 -15.70 -2.16
C TYR A 130 8.54 -16.22 -1.51
N GLN A 131 9.58 -16.50 -2.30
CA GLN A 131 10.86 -16.95 -1.76
C GLN A 131 11.51 -15.88 -0.89
N SER A 132 11.54 -14.63 -1.37
CA SER A 132 12.08 -13.52 -0.58
C SER A 132 11.33 -13.33 0.74
N ALA A 133 10.01 -13.51 0.73
CA ALA A 133 9.17 -13.46 1.91
C ALA A 133 9.56 -14.57 2.91
N LEU A 134 9.67 -15.82 2.43
CA LEU A 134 10.05 -16.96 3.26
C LEU A 134 11.46 -16.80 3.85
N ASP A 135 12.43 -16.38 3.04
CA ASP A 135 13.81 -16.20 3.48
C ASP A 135 13.92 -15.08 4.50
N PHE A 136 13.22 -13.96 4.28
CA PHE A 136 13.11 -12.88 5.25
C PHE A 136 12.55 -13.37 6.59
N PHE A 137 11.44 -14.10 6.58
CA PHE A 137 10.85 -14.65 7.80
C PHE A 137 11.80 -15.62 8.51
N ARG A 138 12.37 -16.59 7.78
CA ARG A 138 13.29 -17.60 8.35
C ARG A 138 14.54 -16.99 8.96
N THR A 139 15.02 -15.89 8.39
CA THR A 139 16.21 -15.19 8.88
C THR A 139 15.94 -14.46 10.19
N TYR A 140 14.78 -13.81 10.33
CA TYR A 140 14.56 -12.85 11.40
C TYR A 140 13.52 -13.27 12.46
N TYR A 141 12.77 -14.38 12.29
CA TYR A 141 11.69 -14.76 13.22
C TYR A 141 12.09 -14.94 14.70
N SER A 142 13.37 -15.20 14.97
CA SER A 142 13.88 -15.40 16.34
C SER A 142 14.16 -14.08 17.09
N ASP A 143 14.22 -12.94 16.39
CA ASP A 143 14.44 -11.64 17.00
C ASP A 143 13.10 -11.00 17.43
N TRP A 144 13.04 -10.43 18.63
CA TRP A 144 11.87 -9.69 19.09
C TRP A 144 11.63 -8.42 18.26
N THR A 145 12.69 -7.78 17.75
CA THR A 145 12.60 -6.56 16.93
C THR A 145 11.89 -6.85 15.61
N PHE A 146 12.06 -8.05 15.06
CA PHE A 146 11.35 -8.52 13.88
C PHE A 146 9.84 -8.53 14.09
N TRP A 147 9.36 -8.96 15.26
CA TRP A 147 7.92 -8.99 15.56
C TRP A 147 7.34 -7.57 15.70
N LEU A 148 8.09 -6.65 16.32
CA LEU A 148 7.70 -5.24 16.36
C LEU A 148 7.68 -4.61 14.96
N PHE A 149 8.70 -4.88 14.15
CA PHE A 149 8.76 -4.47 12.76
C PHE A 149 7.56 -5.01 11.96
N LEU A 150 7.29 -6.31 12.06
CA LEU A 150 6.20 -6.98 11.35
C LEU A 150 4.86 -6.38 11.75
N TYR A 151 4.63 -6.11 13.03
CA TYR A 151 3.44 -5.40 13.51
C TYR A 151 3.28 -4.03 12.84
N LEU A 152 4.31 -3.18 12.89
CA LEU A 152 4.25 -1.83 12.31
C LEU A 152 4.08 -1.88 10.78
N ALA A 153 4.83 -2.74 10.11
CA ALA A 153 4.79 -2.88 8.66
C ALA A 153 3.43 -3.41 8.19
N THR A 154 2.86 -4.41 8.87
CA THR A 154 1.52 -4.92 8.57
C THR A 154 0.42 -3.89 8.88
N SER A 155 0.56 -3.10 9.96
CA SER A 155 -0.35 -1.99 10.25
C SER A 155 -0.36 -0.94 9.13
N ILE A 156 0.82 -0.55 8.64
CA ILE A 156 0.96 0.42 7.54
C ILE A 156 0.43 -0.17 6.24
N ALA A 157 0.84 -1.40 5.91
CA ALA A 157 0.43 -2.09 4.68
C ALA A 157 -1.09 -2.21 4.58
N ALA A 158 -1.76 -2.64 5.65
CA ALA A 158 -3.21 -2.71 5.68
C ALA A 158 -3.92 -1.35 5.57
N SER A 159 -3.21 -0.25 5.83
CA SER A 159 -3.71 1.11 5.68
C SER A 159 -3.28 1.77 4.37
N ILE A 160 -2.66 1.04 3.43
CA ILE A 160 -2.33 1.56 2.09
C ILE A 160 -3.60 1.74 1.24
N ALA A 161 -4.63 0.91 1.48
CA ALA A 161 -5.86 0.89 0.70
C ALA A 161 -6.47 2.30 0.59
N PRO A 162 -6.65 2.84 -0.64
CA PRO A 162 -7.34 4.11 -0.80
C PRO A 162 -8.83 3.92 -0.48
N SER A 163 -9.43 4.90 0.21
CA SER A 163 -10.87 4.91 0.45
C SER A 163 -11.65 5.15 -0.85
N THR A 164 -12.97 4.95 -0.81
CA THR A 164 -13.84 5.26 -1.97
C THR A 164 -13.80 6.74 -2.35
N VAL A 165 -13.52 7.64 -1.40
CA VAL A 165 -13.35 9.08 -1.65
C VAL A 165 -12.00 9.34 -2.34
N ASP A 166 -10.95 8.67 -1.87
CA ASP A 166 -9.60 8.80 -2.43
C ASP A 166 -9.55 8.34 -3.88
N ILE A 167 -10.19 7.20 -4.19
CA ILE A 167 -10.30 6.70 -5.56
C ILE A 167 -11.03 7.71 -6.45
N LYS A 168 -12.14 8.29 -5.99
CA LYS A 168 -12.87 9.31 -6.75
C LYS A 168 -12.01 10.53 -7.05
N ASN A 169 -11.17 10.94 -6.11
CA ASN A 169 -10.24 12.05 -6.28
C ASN A 169 -9.04 11.70 -7.18
N ALA A 170 -8.59 10.44 -7.14
CA ALA A 170 -7.43 9.92 -7.88
C ALA A 170 -7.74 9.51 -9.32
N ILE A 171 -8.96 9.07 -9.64
CA ILE A 171 -9.26 8.31 -10.86
C ILE A 171 -8.83 9.02 -12.15
N TRP A 172 -9.08 10.33 -12.26
CA TRP A 172 -8.70 11.09 -13.45
C TRP A 172 -7.18 11.24 -13.59
N GLY A 173 -6.46 11.36 -12.48
CA GLY A 173 -5.00 11.37 -12.50
C GLY A 173 -4.42 9.99 -12.82
N ILE A 174 -5.02 8.92 -12.31
CA ILE A 174 -4.61 7.54 -12.67
C ILE A 174 -4.80 7.32 -14.17
N ILE A 175 -5.98 7.64 -14.71
CA ILE A 175 -6.26 7.52 -16.16
C ILE A 175 -5.26 8.34 -16.97
N PHE A 176 -5.01 9.59 -16.57
CA PHE A 176 -4.04 10.45 -17.24
C PHE A 176 -2.63 9.85 -17.23
N LEU A 177 -2.14 9.36 -16.09
CA LEU A 177 -0.84 8.72 -15.97
C LEU A 177 -0.75 7.45 -16.83
N VAL A 178 -1.82 6.65 -16.88
CA VAL A 178 -1.87 5.44 -17.71
C VAL A 178 -1.74 5.77 -19.19
N ILE A 179 -2.49 6.77 -19.67
CA ILE A 179 -2.47 7.22 -21.06
C ILE A 179 -1.11 7.85 -21.39
N LEU A 180 -0.60 8.74 -20.53
CA LEU A 180 0.68 9.41 -20.74
C LEU A 180 1.84 8.40 -20.81
N GLY A 181 1.92 7.48 -19.85
CA GLY A 181 2.96 6.44 -19.85
C GLY A 181 2.85 5.53 -21.08
N GLY A 182 1.63 5.16 -21.49
CA GLY A 182 1.39 4.40 -22.71
C GLY A 182 1.85 5.14 -23.97
N ALA A 183 1.53 6.44 -24.08
CA ALA A 183 1.93 7.28 -25.20
C ALA A 183 3.46 7.46 -25.27
N LEU A 184 4.13 7.74 -24.14
CA LEU A 184 5.59 7.87 -24.09
C LEU A 184 6.29 6.60 -24.59
N ILE A 185 5.78 5.43 -24.21
CA ILE A 185 6.30 4.14 -24.67
C ILE A 185 6.02 3.92 -26.16
N TYR A 186 4.79 4.20 -26.61
CA TYR A 186 4.39 4.03 -28.00
C TYR A 186 5.22 4.89 -28.97
N PHE A 187 5.48 6.14 -28.60
CA PHE A 187 6.30 7.06 -29.40
C PHE A 187 7.81 6.96 -29.11
N ASN A 188 8.23 6.05 -28.23
CA ASN A 188 9.62 5.86 -27.82
C ASN A 188 10.28 7.12 -27.22
N ILE A 189 9.49 7.99 -26.60
CA ILE A 189 9.95 9.24 -25.98
C ILE A 189 10.41 8.93 -24.55
N GLY A 190 11.72 9.04 -24.30
CA GLY A 190 12.27 8.90 -22.95
C GLY A 190 12.06 7.52 -22.31
N LYS A 191 11.86 6.48 -23.14
CA LYS A 191 11.55 5.11 -22.71
C LYS A 191 12.54 4.57 -21.67
N GLU A 192 13.85 4.74 -21.90
CA GLU A 192 14.90 4.30 -20.97
C GLU A 192 14.79 5.03 -19.62
N GLY A 193 14.57 6.35 -19.66
CA GLY A 193 14.37 7.16 -18.46
C GLY A 193 13.14 6.72 -17.66
N LEU A 194 12.03 6.43 -18.35
CA LEU A 194 10.81 5.92 -17.74
C LEU A 194 11.02 4.53 -17.13
N GLU A 195 11.71 3.62 -17.82
CA GLU A 195 12.02 2.27 -17.32
C GLU A 195 12.94 2.32 -16.09
N ILE A 196 13.96 3.17 -16.10
CA ILE A 196 14.83 3.41 -14.92
C ILE A 196 14.01 3.99 -13.78
N PHE A 197 13.16 4.99 -14.04
CA PHE A 197 12.37 5.65 -13.02
C PHE A 197 11.38 4.69 -12.35
N ILE A 198 10.70 3.87 -13.16
CA ILE A 198 9.79 2.83 -12.67
C ILE A 198 10.56 1.80 -11.85
N ASN A 199 11.59 1.16 -12.40
CA ASN A 199 12.28 0.07 -11.68
C ASN A 199 13.01 0.55 -10.43
N LYS A 200 13.65 1.72 -10.48
CA LYS A 200 14.51 2.20 -9.39
C LYS A 200 13.72 2.81 -8.23
N TYR A 201 12.64 3.54 -8.51
CA TYR A 201 11.92 4.29 -7.48
C TYR A 201 10.56 3.68 -7.20
N PHE A 202 9.68 3.69 -8.20
CA PHE A 202 8.27 3.33 -8.03
C PHE A 202 8.05 1.84 -7.79
N GLY A 203 8.82 1.01 -8.50
CA GLY A 203 8.76 -0.43 -8.47
C GLY A 203 9.06 -0.97 -7.07
N ARG A 204 10.15 -0.49 -6.45
CA ARG A 204 10.56 -0.87 -5.09
C ARG A 204 9.49 -0.54 -4.05
N VAL A 205 8.88 0.63 -4.18
CA VAL A 205 7.87 1.14 -3.25
C VAL A 205 6.59 0.29 -3.33
N ILE A 206 6.12 0.00 -4.55
CA ILE A 206 4.92 -0.84 -4.76
C ILE A 206 5.18 -2.30 -4.42
N SER A 207 6.32 -2.86 -4.83
CA SER A 207 6.67 -4.25 -4.54
C SER A 207 6.73 -4.51 -3.04
N LEU A 208 7.22 -3.52 -2.27
CA LEU A 208 7.28 -3.60 -0.82
C LEU A 208 5.89 -3.59 -0.19
N GLY A 209 5.01 -2.69 -0.64
CA GLY A 209 3.62 -2.69 -0.20
C GLY A 209 2.93 -4.02 -0.48
N ALA A 210 3.08 -4.53 -1.71
CA ALA A 210 2.48 -5.79 -2.13
C ALA A 210 3.05 -6.99 -1.37
N LEU A 211 4.36 -7.01 -1.08
CA LEU A 211 5.00 -8.01 -0.21
C LEU A 211 4.37 -8.03 1.17
N MET A 212 4.27 -6.86 1.80
CA MET A 212 3.80 -6.76 3.18
C MET A 212 2.31 -7.11 3.30
N GLU A 213 1.51 -6.72 2.31
CA GLU A 213 0.11 -7.15 2.22
C GLU A 213 -0.02 -8.65 1.96
N PHE A 214 0.85 -9.22 1.14
CA PHE A 214 0.88 -10.67 0.91
C PHE A 214 1.20 -11.43 2.21
N PHE A 215 2.19 -10.99 2.99
CA PHE A 215 2.45 -11.54 4.33
C PHE A 215 1.23 -11.43 5.25
N ALA A 216 0.60 -10.26 5.27
CA ALA A 216 -0.60 -10.04 6.05
C ALA A 216 -1.71 -11.02 5.63
N LEU A 217 -1.90 -11.25 4.33
CA LEU A 217 -2.90 -12.18 3.80
C LEU A 217 -2.62 -13.63 4.21
N ILE A 218 -1.37 -14.08 4.13
CA ILE A 218 -0.97 -15.44 4.56
C ILE A 218 -1.36 -15.71 6.01
N VAL A 219 -1.19 -14.72 6.89
CA VAL A 219 -1.57 -14.86 8.31
C VAL A 219 -3.08 -14.71 8.50
N THR A 220 -3.70 -13.80 7.76
CA THR A 220 -5.10 -13.41 7.92
C THR A 220 -6.09 -14.46 7.44
N ILE A 221 -5.82 -15.09 6.30
CA ILE A 221 -6.73 -16.05 5.67
C ILE A 221 -7.00 -17.25 6.60
N PRO A 222 -5.99 -17.92 7.20
CA PRO A 222 -6.21 -18.99 8.16
C PRO A 222 -7.02 -18.54 9.38
N VAL A 223 -6.71 -17.35 9.93
CA VAL A 223 -7.42 -16.80 11.09
C VAL A 223 -8.90 -16.55 10.78
N TYR A 224 -9.21 -16.04 9.58
CA TYR A 224 -10.58 -15.86 9.12
C TYR A 224 -11.34 -17.18 9.06
N PHE A 225 -10.78 -18.21 8.43
CA PHE A 225 -11.43 -19.51 8.32
C PHE A 225 -11.58 -20.21 9.68
N LEU A 226 -10.58 -20.10 10.55
CA LEU A 226 -10.66 -20.61 11.91
C LEU A 226 -11.79 -19.96 12.69
N LYS A 227 -11.86 -18.61 12.68
CA LYS A 227 -12.95 -17.87 13.32
C LYS A 227 -14.31 -18.29 12.76
N LYS A 228 -14.46 -18.35 11.44
CA LYS A 228 -15.70 -18.76 10.77
C LYS A 228 -16.12 -20.18 11.18
N ALA A 229 -15.18 -21.12 11.28
CA ALA A 229 -15.43 -22.48 11.72
C ALA A 229 -15.88 -22.54 13.19
N LEU A 230 -15.30 -21.71 14.06
CA LEU A 230 -15.69 -21.62 15.47
C LEU A 230 -17.08 -21.00 15.65
N THR A 231 -17.40 -19.92 14.94
CA THR A 231 -18.72 -19.27 15.00
C THR A 231 -19.83 -20.18 14.46
N ASN A 232 -19.56 -20.95 13.39
CA ASN A 232 -20.53 -21.90 12.83
C ASN A 232 -20.78 -23.13 13.71
N ARG A 233 -19.95 -23.35 14.75
CA ARG A 233 -20.09 -24.47 15.70
C ARG A 233 -20.71 -24.05 17.03
N ALA A 234 -21.04 -22.78 17.23
CA ALA A 234 -21.75 -22.35 18.43
C ALA A 234 -23.22 -22.81 18.33
N PRO A 235 -23.68 -23.75 19.18
CA PRO A 235 -25.11 -23.99 19.32
C PRO A 235 -25.74 -22.73 19.94
N PHE A 236 -26.88 -22.29 19.39
CA PHE A 236 -27.74 -21.28 20.01
C PHE A 236 -28.22 -21.75 21.39
#